data_AF-A0A7C9FQH5-F1
#
_entry.id   AF-A0A7C9FQH5-F1
#
_cell.length_a   1.000
_cell.length_b   1.000
_cell.length_c   1.000
_cell.angle_alpha   90.00
_cell.angle_beta   90.00
_cell.angle_gamma   90.00
#
_symmetry.space_group_name_H-M   'P 1'
#
loop_
_entity.id
_entity.type
_entity.pdbx_description
1 polymer ?
#
loop_
_entity_poly.entity_id
_entity_poly.type
_entity_poly.pdbx_seq_one_letter_code
_entity_poly.pdbx_strand_id
1 'polypeptide(L)'
;MSSTTVHVTTSGTMGLYEPHKQISMWRDPSSSIMASPGDISSSVQAEAVNENKFEYEYASHQVIGPTISGEDAIRLSEKMQRRLAQNREAARRSRLRKKVYVQQLETSRLKLAQLEQELQRVKQQGLCAGPSLHANVGFAGNLSAGVAAFEMEYRLWVDEQNRRNVELRNALQANVSNVELQILVDGGLNHYYHLFRIKADAARADVFYL
;
A
#
# COMPACT_ATOMS: atom_id res chain seq x y z
N MET A 1 -44.79 7.29 36.86
CA MET A 1 -43.75 6.57 37.65
C MET A 1 -44.01 5.09 37.37
N SER A 2 -43.18 4.33 36.68
CA SER A 2 -41.74 4.19 36.84
C SER A 2 -41.05 3.76 35.55
N SER A 3 -39.87 4.33 35.29
CA SER A 3 -38.97 4.00 34.19
C SER A 3 -38.28 2.66 34.42
N THR A 4 -38.12 1.85 33.37
CA THR A 4 -37.26 0.65 33.40
C THR A 4 -35.96 0.97 32.66
N THR A 5 -34.88 1.04 33.43
CA THR A 5 -33.50 1.28 33.01
C THR A 5 -32.86 -0.06 32.63
N VAL A 6 -32.29 -0.15 31.42
CA VAL A 6 -31.50 -1.33 31.00
C VAL A 6 -30.03 -1.00 31.20
N HIS A 7 -29.36 -1.73 32.09
CA HIS A 7 -27.92 -1.61 32.32
C HIS A 7 -27.15 -2.46 31.30
N VAL A 8 -26.21 -1.83 30.59
CA VAL A 8 -25.23 -2.50 29.74
C VAL A 8 -24.04 -2.89 30.60
N THR A 9 -23.80 -4.19 30.76
CA THR A 9 -22.61 -4.76 31.40
C THR A 9 -21.59 -5.09 30.31
N THR A 10 -20.50 -4.33 30.26
CA THR A 10 -19.29 -4.70 29.52
C THR A 10 -18.32 -5.40 30.47
N SER A 11 -17.95 -6.65 30.17
CA SER A 11 -16.83 -7.35 30.80
C SER A 11 -16.30 -8.41 29.85
N GLY A 12 -15.00 -8.36 29.57
CA GLY A 12 -14.33 -9.32 28.70
C GLY A 12 -13.01 -8.83 28.12
N THR A 13 -12.10 -8.36 28.97
CA THR A 13 -10.68 -8.16 28.68
C THR A 13 -10.04 -9.48 28.24
N MET A 14 -9.22 -9.46 27.18
CA MET A 14 -7.84 -9.99 27.14
C MET A 14 -7.45 -10.47 25.74
N GLY A 15 -6.54 -9.72 25.10
CA GLY A 15 -5.97 -10.02 23.79
C GLY A 15 -5.03 -8.88 23.39
N LEU A 16 -3.82 -8.91 23.95
CA LEU A 16 -2.75 -7.92 23.86
C LEU A 16 -2.50 -7.40 22.43
N TYR A 17 -2.85 -6.14 22.18
CA TYR A 17 -2.28 -5.35 21.08
C TYR A 17 -1.20 -4.45 21.69
N GLU A 18 0.05 -4.73 21.36
CA GLU A 18 1.19 -3.96 21.81
C GLU A 18 1.28 -2.65 21.00
N PRO A 19 1.22 -1.45 21.63
CA PRO A 19 1.32 -0.21 20.90
C PRO A 19 2.77 -0.01 20.45
N HIS A 20 2.98 0.09 19.14
CA HIS A 20 4.26 0.46 18.55
C HIS A 20 4.82 1.72 19.23
N LYS A 21 5.97 1.59 19.90
CA LYS A 21 6.77 2.76 20.32
C LYS A 21 7.23 3.50 19.07
N GLN A 22 6.55 4.60 18.77
CA GLN A 22 7.00 5.59 17.80
C GLN A 22 8.28 6.23 18.32
N ILE A 23 9.43 5.78 17.82
CA ILE A 23 10.70 6.46 18.02
C ILE A 23 10.66 7.73 17.16
N SER A 24 10.31 8.85 17.79
CA SER A 24 10.47 10.18 17.21
C SER A 24 11.93 10.59 17.37
N MET A 25 12.72 10.45 16.29
CA MET A 25 14.13 10.89 16.24
C MET A 25 14.35 12.10 15.34
N TRP A 26 13.30 12.85 15.03
CA TRP A 26 13.43 14.12 14.34
C TRP A 26 12.80 15.19 15.22
N ARG A 27 13.61 15.74 16.13
CA ARG A 27 13.34 17.02 16.77
C ARG A 27 13.89 18.09 15.84
N ASP A 28 12.98 18.94 15.35
CA ASP A 28 13.31 20.16 14.62
C ASP A 28 14.13 21.13 15.50
N PRO A 29 15.21 21.73 14.98
CA PRO A 29 15.77 22.94 15.54
C PRO A 29 15.21 24.17 14.81
N SER A 30 14.30 24.85 15.51
CA SER A 30 14.12 26.30 15.58
C SER A 30 14.46 27.17 14.35
N SER A 31 13.40 27.74 13.78
CA SER A 31 13.22 29.16 13.40
C SER A 31 14.44 30.10 13.36
N SER A 32 14.49 30.84 12.24
CA SER A 32 15.16 32.12 11.99
C SER A 32 16.61 32.05 11.52
N ILE A 33 16.81 32.27 10.20
CA ILE A 33 17.49 33.44 9.66
C ILE A 33 17.00 33.64 8.22
N MET A 34 16.38 34.79 7.96
CA MET A 34 16.16 35.31 6.62
C MET A 34 17.45 35.94 6.09
N ALA A 35 17.86 35.61 4.87
CA ALA A 35 18.61 36.50 3.98
C ALA A 35 18.48 36.02 2.52
N SER A 36 18.21 36.98 1.63
CA SER A 36 17.99 36.84 0.18
C SER A 36 19.30 36.62 -0.61
N PRO A 37 19.24 36.35 -1.94
CA PRO A 37 20.30 35.70 -2.72
C PRO A 37 21.33 36.69 -3.29
N GLY A 38 22.57 36.21 -3.49
CA GLY A 38 23.62 36.97 -4.18
C GLY A 38 24.85 36.10 -4.47
N ASP A 39 25.09 35.92 -5.77
CA ASP A 39 26.29 35.51 -6.50
C ASP A 39 27.61 35.27 -5.73
N ILE A 40 28.30 34.17 -6.06
CA ILE A 40 29.71 34.17 -6.47
C ILE A 40 29.97 32.90 -7.32
N SER A 41 30.46 33.16 -8.52
CA SER A 41 30.97 32.21 -9.52
C SER A 41 32.42 31.80 -9.21
N SER A 42 32.81 30.57 -9.54
CA SER A 42 33.86 30.29 -10.53
C SER A 42 34.39 28.86 -10.41
N SER A 43 34.49 28.20 -11.56
CA SER A 43 35.19 26.94 -11.78
C SER A 43 36.70 27.07 -11.62
N VAL A 44 37.37 25.98 -11.27
CA VAL A 44 38.57 25.53 -11.99
C VAL A 44 38.71 24.01 -11.87
N GLN A 45 38.82 23.41 -13.04
CA GLN A 45 39.19 22.03 -13.31
C GLN A 45 40.70 21.88 -13.04
N ALA A 46 41.13 20.80 -12.39
CA ALA A 46 42.53 20.40 -12.34
C ALA A 46 42.63 18.89 -12.55
N GLU A 47 43.54 18.55 -13.45
CA GLU A 47 43.71 17.28 -14.13
C GLU A 47 44.28 16.16 -13.25
N ALA A 48 44.19 14.96 -13.81
CA ALA A 48 44.76 13.72 -13.31
C ALA A 48 46.30 13.71 -13.34
N VAL A 49 46.82 12.68 -12.68
CA VAL A 49 48.20 12.16 -12.66
C VAL A 49 49.03 12.66 -11.48
N ASN A 50 49.11 11.84 -10.44
CA ASN A 50 50.42 11.34 -10.04
C ASN A 50 50.29 10.03 -9.25
N GLU A 51 51.07 9.05 -9.68
CA GLU A 51 51.30 7.81 -8.94
C GLU A 51 51.96 8.15 -7.60
N ASN A 52 51.50 7.52 -6.53
CA ASN A 52 52.34 7.34 -5.36
C ASN A 52 52.04 5.98 -4.72
N LYS A 53 52.95 5.06 -5.05
CA LYS A 53 53.33 3.85 -4.32
C LYS A 53 53.13 4.05 -2.80
N PHE A 54 52.05 3.50 -2.26
CA PHE A 54 51.88 3.39 -0.81
C PHE A 54 52.85 2.31 -0.30
N GLU A 55 53.99 2.78 0.15
CA GLU A 55 54.97 2.05 0.93
C GLU A 55 54.27 1.52 2.20
N TYR A 56 54.28 0.21 2.40
CA TYR A 56 53.83 -0.39 3.65
C TYR A 56 54.93 -0.19 4.70
N GLU A 57 54.98 1.01 5.28
CA GLU A 57 55.78 1.24 6.47
C GLU A 57 55.02 0.66 7.66
N TYR A 58 55.54 -0.44 8.20
CA TYR A 58 55.07 -1.04 9.44
C TYR A 58 55.45 -0.10 10.60
N ALA A 59 54.71 1.01 10.70
CA ALA A 59 54.81 1.93 11.82
C ALA A 59 54.28 1.20 13.06
N SER A 60 55.21 0.60 13.80
CA SER A 60 54.97 0.01 15.10
C SER A 60 54.47 1.12 16.03
N HIS A 61 53.16 1.18 16.23
CA HIS A 61 52.56 2.09 17.18
C HIS A 61 53.09 1.76 18.58
N GLN A 62 53.95 2.63 19.06
CA GLN A 62 54.44 2.69 20.43
C GLN A 62 53.23 2.98 21.34
N VAL A 63 52.54 1.92 21.76
CA VAL A 63 51.55 1.97 22.83
C VAL A 63 52.35 1.83 24.13
N ILE A 64 52.48 2.94 24.85
CA ILE A 64 52.88 2.94 26.26
C ILE A 64 51.76 2.21 27.01
N GLY A 65 51.98 0.95 27.31
CA GLY A 65 51.13 0.06 28.09
C GLY A 65 52.01 -0.96 28.82
N PRO A 66 51.55 -1.54 29.94
CA PRO A 66 52.37 -2.36 30.82
C PRO A 66 53.00 -3.50 30.03
N THR A 67 54.29 -3.79 30.28
CA THR A 67 55.11 -4.80 29.59
C THR A 67 54.32 -6.10 29.40
N ILE A 68 53.68 -6.23 28.24
CA ILE A 68 52.98 -7.45 27.84
C ILE A 68 54.05 -8.50 27.58
N SER A 69 53.92 -9.66 28.21
CA SER A 69 54.76 -10.82 27.89
C SER A 69 54.69 -11.08 26.38
N GLY A 70 55.77 -11.54 25.76
CA GLY A 70 55.78 -11.85 24.32
C GLY A 70 54.65 -12.80 23.90
N GLU A 71 54.20 -13.67 24.81
CA GLU A 71 53.05 -14.56 24.63
C GLU A 71 51.72 -13.81 24.53
N ASP A 72 51.54 -12.71 25.27
CA ASP A 72 50.31 -11.92 25.25
C ASP A 72 50.20 -11.06 23.98
N ALA A 73 51.33 -10.59 23.45
CA ALA A 73 51.38 -9.91 22.15
C ALA A 73 50.99 -10.86 20.99
N ILE A 74 51.45 -12.12 21.03
CA ILE A 74 51.09 -13.16 20.05
C ILE A 74 49.61 -13.52 20.17
N ARG A 75 49.07 -13.67 21.38
CA ARG A 75 47.63 -13.91 21.60
C ARG A 75 46.75 -12.77 21.09
N LEU A 76 47.19 -11.52 21.26
CA LEU A 76 46.49 -10.35 20.74
C LEU A 76 46.51 -10.30 19.21
N SER A 77 47.65 -10.62 18.57
CA SER A 77 47.77 -10.64 17.11
C SER A 77 46.94 -11.76 16.48
N GLU A 78 46.94 -12.96 17.06
CA GLU A 78 46.06 -14.06 16.64
C GLU A 78 44.58 -13.69 16.78
N LYS A 79 44.18 -13.05 17.88
CA LYS A 79 42.81 -12.56 18.09
C LYS A 79 42.44 -11.52 17.05
N MET A 80 43.37 -10.63 16.68
CA MET A 80 43.18 -9.64 15.62
C MET A 80 42.99 -10.31 14.25
N GLN A 81 43.82 -11.30 13.92
CA GLN A 81 43.68 -12.07 12.68
C GLN A 81 42.33 -12.80 12.59
N ARG A 82 41.88 -13.42 13.69
CA ARG A 82 40.56 -14.07 13.76
C ARG A 82 39.42 -13.07 13.56
N ARG A 83 39.50 -11.87 14.16
CA ARG A 83 38.51 -10.80 13.95
C ARG A 83 38.47 -10.32 12.50
N LEU A 84 39.61 -10.17 11.86
CA LEU A 84 39.68 -9.79 10.45
C LEU A 84 39.06 -10.85 9.54
N ALA A 85 39.33 -12.13 9.80
CA ALA A 85 38.70 -13.22 9.06
C ALA A 85 37.17 -13.22 9.23
N GLN A 86 36.68 -13.04 10.46
CA GLN A 86 35.24 -12.93 10.74
C GLN A 86 34.62 -11.71 10.07
N ASN A 87 35.29 -10.56 10.06
CA ASN A 87 34.80 -9.35 9.39
C ASN A 87 34.72 -9.54 7.87
N ARG A 88 35.72 -10.19 7.26
CA ARG A 88 35.70 -10.55 5.84
C ARG A 88 34.49 -11.44 5.51
N GLU A 89 34.23 -12.46 6.32
CA GLU A 89 33.06 -13.33 6.16
C GLU A 89 31.74 -12.60 6.41
N ALA A 90 31.66 -11.76 7.44
CA ALA A 90 30.49 -10.95 7.73
C ALA A 90 30.17 -9.97 6.59
N ALA A 91 31.20 -9.34 6.00
CA ALA A 91 31.07 -8.46 4.85
C ALA A 91 30.57 -9.21 3.61
N ARG A 92 31.10 -10.41 3.33
CA ARG A 92 30.60 -11.28 2.25
C ARG A 92 29.12 -11.62 2.43
N ARG A 93 28.73 -12.05 3.63
CA ARG A 93 27.33 -12.36 3.95
C ARG A 93 26.42 -11.15 3.84
N SER A 94 26.87 -9.98 4.29
CA SER A 94 26.11 -8.72 4.16
C SER A 94 25.89 -8.36 2.69
N ARG A 95 26.96 -8.40 1.88
CA ARG A 95 26.88 -8.17 0.43
C ARG A 95 25.92 -9.13 -0.24
N LEU A 96 25.96 -10.42 0.11
CA LEU A 96 25.06 -11.42 -0.45
C LEU A 96 23.60 -11.13 -0.10
N ARG A 97 23.29 -10.83 1.17
CA ARG A 97 21.92 -10.46 1.58
C ARG A 97 21.42 -9.21 0.87
N LYS A 98 22.25 -8.17 0.76
CA LYS A 98 21.91 -6.94 0.03
C LYS A 98 21.67 -7.23 -1.45
N LYS A 99 22.48 -8.10 -2.06
CA LYS A 99 22.31 -8.51 -3.46
C LYS A 99 20.96 -9.19 -3.70
N VAL A 100 20.59 -10.14 -2.85
CA VAL A 100 19.28 -10.82 -2.93
C VAL A 100 18.13 -9.84 -2.74
N TYR A 101 18.24 -8.93 -1.75
CA TYR A 101 17.21 -7.92 -1.52
C TYR A 101 17.03 -6.96 -2.70
N VAL A 102 18.13 -6.48 -3.29
CA VAL A 102 18.06 -5.64 -4.49
C VAL A 102 17.42 -6.38 -5.65
N GLN A 103 17.81 -7.65 -5.87
CA GLN A 103 17.18 -8.48 -6.90
C GLN A 103 15.67 -8.64 -6.65
N GLN A 104 15.25 -8.86 -5.39
CA GLN A 104 13.84 -8.91 -5.04
C GLN A 104 13.13 -7.59 -5.37
N LEU A 105 13.74 -6.44 -5.05
CA LEU A 105 13.18 -5.14 -5.39
C LEU A 105 13.06 -4.93 -6.90
N GLU A 106 14.05 -5.37 -7.68
CA GLU A 106 14.00 -5.34 -9.15
C GLU A 106 12.86 -6.21 -9.69
N THR A 107 12.69 -7.43 -9.15
CA THR A 107 11.57 -8.30 -9.54
C THR A 107 10.21 -7.70 -9.18
N SER A 108 10.06 -7.10 -7.99
CA SER A 108 8.81 -6.45 -7.59
C SER A 108 8.53 -5.21 -8.43
N ARG A 109 9.57 -4.44 -8.79
CA ARG A 109 9.44 -3.27 -9.66
C ARG A 109 8.94 -3.66 -11.05
N LEU A 110 9.48 -4.73 -11.63
CA LEU A 110 9.04 -5.22 -12.94
C LEU A 110 7.58 -5.71 -12.88
N LYS A 111 7.22 -6.47 -11.84
CA LYS A 111 5.84 -6.94 -11.63
C LYS A 111 4.86 -5.78 -11.46
N LEU A 112 5.26 -4.74 -10.73
CA LEU A 112 4.44 -3.53 -10.57
C LEU A 112 4.21 -2.84 -11.92
N ALA A 113 5.26 -2.64 -12.71
CA ALA A 113 5.14 -2.04 -14.04
C ALA A 113 4.22 -2.85 -14.98
N GLN A 114 4.26 -4.19 -14.89
CA GLN A 114 3.33 -5.04 -15.65
C GLN A 114 1.87 -4.83 -15.22
N LEU A 115 1.59 -4.85 -13.91
CA LEU A 115 0.25 -4.62 -13.37
C LEU A 115 -0.27 -3.22 -13.72
N GLU A 116 0.58 -2.20 -13.67
CA GLU A 116 0.24 -0.84 -14.09
C GLU A 116 -0.12 -0.77 -15.57
N GLN A 117 0.62 -1.47 -16.43
CA GLN A 117 0.29 -1.57 -17.86
C GLN A 117 -1.03 -2.30 -18.11
N GLU A 118 -1.30 -3.38 -17.37
CA GLU A 118 -2.59 -4.09 -17.42
C GLU A 118 -3.76 -3.21 -16.98
N LEU A 119 -3.60 -2.47 -15.89
CA LEU A 119 -4.60 -1.51 -15.42
C LEU A 119 -4.85 -0.41 -16.44
N GLN A 120 -3.80 0.16 -17.02
CA GLN A 120 -3.92 1.16 -18.09
C GLN A 120 -4.62 0.60 -19.32
N ARG A 121 -4.36 -0.65 -19.70
CA ARG A 121 -5.01 -1.33 -20.82
C ARG A 121 -6.50 -1.54 -20.55
N VAL A 122 -6.87 -2.02 -19.35
CA VAL A 122 -8.29 -2.17 -18.94
C VAL A 122 -8.98 -0.82 -18.93
N LYS A 123 -8.34 0.22 -18.41
CA LYS A 123 -8.88 1.59 -18.41
C LYS A 123 -9.09 2.12 -19.82
N GLN A 124 -8.16 1.88 -20.75
CA GLN A 124 -8.30 2.28 -22.15
C GLN A 124 -9.35 1.45 -22.91
N GLN A 125 -9.45 0.16 -22.62
CA GLN A 125 -10.53 -0.69 -23.17
C GLN A 125 -11.91 -0.22 -22.69
N GLY A 126 -12.02 0.22 -21.44
CA GLY A 126 -13.23 0.87 -20.91
C GLY A 126 -13.50 2.28 -21.45
N LEU A 127 -12.52 2.92 -22.10
CA LEU A 127 -12.67 4.27 -22.71
C LEU A 127 -12.93 4.21 -24.23
N CYS A 128 -12.45 3.16 -24.90
CA CYS A 128 -12.61 2.96 -26.35
C CYS A 128 -13.90 2.20 -26.71
N ALA A 129 -14.55 1.57 -25.72
CA ALA A 129 -15.85 0.91 -25.86
C ALA A 129 -17.01 1.77 -25.35
N GLY A 130 -17.19 2.97 -25.91
CA GLY A 130 -18.43 3.76 -25.80
C GLY A 130 -18.77 4.34 -24.42
N PRO A 131 -19.50 5.48 -24.36
CA PRO A 131 -19.81 6.14 -23.10
C PRO A 131 -21.03 5.49 -22.43
N SER A 132 -20.82 4.43 -21.65
CA SER A 132 -21.69 4.09 -20.51
C SER A 132 -21.06 2.98 -19.70
N LEU A 133 -21.19 3.06 -18.37
CA LEU A 133 -20.77 2.07 -17.37
C LEU A 133 -19.32 2.15 -16.91
N HIS A 134 -19.06 3.23 -16.18
CA HIS A 134 -18.09 3.27 -15.12
C HIS A 134 -18.28 2.07 -14.16
N ALA A 135 -17.36 1.10 -14.17
CA ALA A 135 -16.91 0.38 -12.97
C ALA A 135 -15.85 -0.68 -13.30
N ASN A 136 -14.69 -0.51 -12.68
CA ASN A 136 -14.06 -1.50 -11.81
C ASN A 136 -14.47 -2.99 -11.99
N VAL A 137 -14.18 -3.59 -13.15
CA VAL A 137 -14.06 -5.05 -13.30
C VAL A 137 -12.60 -5.42 -13.00
N GLY A 138 -12.12 -5.03 -11.80
CA GLY A 138 -10.73 -5.20 -11.38
C GLY A 138 -10.49 -6.40 -10.45
N PHE A 139 -11.54 -7.12 -10.06
CA PHE A 139 -11.45 -8.21 -9.08
C PHE A 139 -12.21 -9.47 -9.54
N ALA A 140 -12.22 -9.76 -10.84
CA ALA A 140 -12.82 -10.98 -11.38
C ALA A 140 -11.81 -12.14 -11.37
N GLY A 141 -11.27 -12.46 -10.19
CA GLY A 141 -10.59 -13.73 -9.95
C GLY A 141 -11.62 -14.81 -9.67
N ASN A 142 -11.96 -15.62 -10.68
CA ASN A 142 -12.72 -16.87 -10.57
C ASN A 142 -14.18 -16.78 -10.03
N LEU A 143 -14.89 -15.67 -10.23
CA LEU A 143 -16.34 -15.68 -10.01
C LEU A 143 -17.02 -16.41 -11.17
N SER A 144 -18.03 -17.23 -10.85
CA SER A 144 -18.86 -17.86 -11.87
C SER A 144 -19.46 -16.78 -12.78
N ALA A 145 -19.55 -17.04 -14.08
CA ALA A 145 -20.05 -16.05 -15.05
C ALA A 145 -21.45 -15.50 -14.65
N GLY A 146 -22.25 -16.31 -13.93
CA GLY A 146 -23.53 -15.90 -13.36
C GLY A 146 -23.41 -14.86 -12.25
N VAL A 147 -22.42 -14.99 -11.34
CA VAL A 147 -22.20 -14.01 -10.27
C VAL A 147 -21.71 -12.68 -10.85
N ALA A 148 -20.79 -12.71 -11.81
CA ALA A 148 -20.32 -11.49 -12.47
C ALA A 148 -21.46 -10.75 -13.22
N ALA A 149 -22.34 -11.48 -13.90
CA ALA A 149 -23.52 -10.92 -14.56
C ALA A 149 -24.51 -10.29 -13.55
N PHE A 150 -24.77 -10.99 -12.45
CA PHE A 150 -25.62 -10.48 -11.37
C PHE A 150 -25.06 -9.19 -10.74
N GLU A 151 -23.77 -9.14 -10.43
CA GLU A 151 -23.14 -7.94 -9.84
C GLU A 151 -23.27 -6.71 -10.75
N MET A 152 -23.10 -6.91 -12.06
CA MET A 152 -23.27 -5.84 -13.05
C MET A 152 -24.71 -5.34 -13.09
N GLU A 153 -25.69 -6.24 -13.18
CA GLU A 153 -27.11 -5.85 -13.21
C GLU A 153 -27.61 -5.26 -11.89
N TYR A 154 -27.13 -5.78 -10.76
CA TYR A 154 -27.50 -5.26 -9.44
C TYR A 154 -27.04 -3.81 -9.25
N ARG A 155 -25.86 -3.44 -9.76
CA ARG A 155 -25.40 -2.05 -9.73
C ARG A 155 -26.30 -1.12 -10.53
N LEU A 156 -26.64 -1.51 -11.76
CA LEU A 156 -27.61 -0.77 -12.59
C LEU A 156 -28.96 -0.61 -11.88
N TRP A 157 -29.39 -1.66 -11.19
CA TRP A 157 -30.61 -1.63 -10.40
C TRP A 157 -30.56 -0.60 -9.27
N VAL A 158 -29.44 -0.52 -8.53
CA VAL A 158 -29.23 0.46 -7.45
C VAL A 158 -29.27 1.90 -7.99
N ASP A 159 -28.61 2.16 -9.11
CA ASP A 159 -28.61 3.49 -9.73
C ASP A 159 -30.03 3.92 -10.13
N GLU A 160 -30.79 3.01 -10.74
CA GLU A 160 -32.18 3.25 -11.12
C GLU A 160 -33.10 3.40 -9.88
N GLN A 161 -32.83 2.69 -8.79
CA GLN A 161 -33.55 2.90 -7.51
C GLN A 161 -33.31 4.29 -6.97
N ASN A 162 -32.07 4.77 -6.99
CA ASN A 162 -31.74 6.12 -6.55
C ASN A 162 -32.46 7.17 -7.41
N ARG A 163 -32.45 7.00 -8.74
CA ARG A 163 -33.18 7.86 -9.68
C ARG A 163 -34.68 7.91 -9.37
N ARG A 164 -35.32 6.75 -9.18
CA ARG A 164 -36.75 6.67 -8.85
C ARG A 164 -37.10 7.25 -7.49
N ASN A 165 -36.24 7.09 -6.47
CA ASN A 165 -36.43 7.72 -5.17
C ASN A 165 -36.41 9.24 -5.26
N VAL A 166 -35.49 9.81 -6.05
CA VAL A 166 -35.45 11.26 -6.31
C VAL A 166 -36.70 11.71 -7.05
N GLU A 167 -37.11 10.98 -8.09
CA GLU A 167 -38.32 11.27 -8.87
C GLU A 167 -39.59 11.27 -7.99
N LEU A 168 -39.77 10.24 -7.16
CA LEU A 168 -40.89 10.15 -6.23
C LEU A 168 -40.87 11.28 -5.20
N ARG A 169 -39.70 11.61 -4.64
CA ARG A 169 -39.54 12.71 -3.69
C ARG A 169 -39.94 14.05 -4.32
N ASN A 170 -39.50 14.29 -5.56
CA ASN A 170 -39.81 15.51 -6.28
C ASN A 170 -41.30 15.60 -6.62
N ALA A 171 -41.91 14.49 -7.06
CA ALA A 171 -43.33 14.42 -7.35
C ALA A 171 -44.19 14.70 -6.10
N LEU A 172 -43.80 14.15 -4.96
CA LEU A 172 -44.45 14.44 -3.68
C LEU A 172 -44.31 15.92 -3.28
N GLN A 173 -43.13 16.52 -3.47
CA GLN A 173 -42.92 17.95 -3.20
C GLN A 173 -43.72 18.86 -4.14
N ALA A 174 -43.88 18.44 -5.40
CA ALA A 174 -44.65 19.16 -6.41
C ALA A 174 -46.18 18.98 -6.26
N ASN A 175 -46.64 18.15 -5.32
CA ASN A 175 -48.05 17.79 -5.13
C ASN A 175 -48.73 17.35 -6.45
N VAL A 176 -48.10 16.40 -7.15
CA VAL A 176 -48.63 15.83 -8.40
C VAL A 176 -50.00 15.17 -8.20
N SER A 177 -50.71 14.93 -9.31
CA SER A 177 -52.00 14.26 -9.25
C SER A 177 -51.88 12.81 -8.74
N ASN A 178 -52.97 12.27 -8.17
CA ASN A 178 -52.99 10.89 -7.67
C ASN A 178 -52.66 9.88 -8.78
N VAL A 179 -53.12 10.14 -10.01
CA VAL A 179 -52.84 9.29 -11.18
C VAL A 179 -51.34 9.24 -11.48
N GLU A 180 -50.65 10.38 -11.47
CA GLU A 180 -49.19 10.43 -11.67
C GLU A 180 -48.43 9.75 -10.52
N LEU A 181 -48.88 9.96 -9.28
CA LEU A 181 -48.29 9.29 -8.13
C LEU A 181 -48.45 7.76 -8.21
N GLN A 182 -49.60 7.27 -8.64
CA GLN A 182 -49.86 5.85 -8.83
C GLN A 182 -48.92 5.25 -9.88
N ILE A 183 -48.72 5.95 -11.02
CA ILE A 183 -47.77 5.53 -12.06
C ILE A 183 -46.35 5.40 -11.50
N LEU A 184 -45.90 6.36 -10.68
CA LEU A 184 -44.56 6.31 -10.07
C LEU A 184 -44.42 5.14 -9.10
N VAL A 185 -45.45 4.88 -8.28
CA VAL A 185 -45.48 3.76 -7.33
C VAL A 185 -45.49 2.42 -8.08
N ASP A 186 -46.33 2.26 -9.10
CA ASP A 186 -46.40 1.06 -9.93
C ASP A 186 -45.07 0.80 -10.63
N GLY A 187 -44.43 1.86 -11.13
CA GLY A 187 -43.07 1.78 -11.67
C GLY A 187 -42.06 1.29 -10.62
N GLY A 188 -42.12 1.80 -9.40
CA GLY A 188 -41.28 1.36 -8.29
C GLY A 188 -41.47 -0.13 -7.97
N LEU A 189 -42.71 -0.60 -7.92
CA LEU A 189 -43.03 -2.02 -7.72
C LEU A 189 -42.46 -2.89 -8.85
N ASN A 190 -42.62 -2.47 -10.11
CA ASN A 190 -42.02 -3.16 -11.26
C ASN A 190 -40.49 -3.24 -11.17
N HIS A 191 -39.85 -2.18 -10.66
CA HIS A 191 -38.40 -2.19 -10.42
C HIS A 191 -37.99 -3.20 -9.34
N TYR A 192 -38.80 -3.39 -8.29
CA TYR A 192 -38.57 -4.47 -7.32
C TYR A 192 -38.79 -5.87 -7.92
N TYR A 193 -39.83 -6.07 -8.75
CA TYR A 193 -40.02 -7.35 -9.46
C TYR A 193 -38.79 -7.70 -10.31
N HIS A 194 -38.16 -6.70 -10.95
CA HIS A 194 -36.91 -6.89 -11.67
C HIS A 194 -35.78 -7.42 -10.75
N LEU A 195 -35.63 -6.88 -9.54
CA LEU A 195 -34.63 -7.35 -8.57
C LEU A 195 -34.81 -8.83 -8.24
N PHE A 196 -36.04 -9.24 -7.95
CA PHE A 196 -36.34 -10.63 -7.62
C PHE A 196 -36.05 -11.56 -8.79
N ARG A 197 -36.34 -11.12 -10.02
CA ARG A 197 -36.01 -11.87 -11.23
C ARG A 197 -34.51 -12.09 -11.37
N ILE A 198 -33.70 -11.02 -11.31
CA ILE A 198 -32.23 -11.14 -11.47
C ILE A 198 -31.59 -11.98 -10.35
N LYS A 199 -32.13 -11.92 -9.11
CA LYS A 199 -31.70 -12.79 -8.01
C LYS A 199 -32.04 -14.25 -8.26
N ALA A 200 -33.24 -14.54 -8.74
CA ALA A 200 -33.65 -15.90 -9.07
C ALA A 200 -32.81 -16.46 -10.22
N ASP A 201 -32.51 -15.64 -11.22
CA ASP A 201 -31.69 -16.02 -12.38
C ASP A 201 -30.24 -16.33 -11.96
N ALA A 202 -29.66 -15.49 -11.10
CA ALA A 202 -28.35 -15.73 -10.51
C ALA A 202 -28.31 -17.02 -9.68
N ALA A 203 -29.31 -17.23 -8.81
CA ALA A 203 -29.41 -18.45 -8.02
C ALA A 203 -29.54 -19.71 -8.89
N ARG A 204 -30.26 -19.65 -10.02
CA ARG A 204 -30.36 -20.76 -10.98
C ARG A 204 -29.04 -21.03 -11.71
N ALA A 205 -28.27 -19.99 -12.01
CA ALA A 205 -26.97 -20.13 -12.65
C ALA A 205 -25.89 -20.71 -11.70
N ASP A 206 -26.06 -20.49 -10.39
CA ASP A 206 -25.11 -20.86 -9.35
C ASP A 206 -25.42 -22.21 -8.64
N VAL A 207 -26.47 -22.94 -9.06
CA VAL A 207 -26.88 -24.24 -8.47
C VAL A 207 -25.75 -25.29 -8.49
N PHE A 208 -24.71 -25.10 -9.29
CA PHE A 208 -23.55 -25.99 -9.37
C PHE A 208 -22.39 -25.62 -8.42
N TYR A 209 -22.55 -24.62 -7.54
CA TYR A 209 -21.53 -24.18 -6.57
C TYR A 209 -21.86 -24.48 -5.09
N LEU A 210 -22.85 -25.33 -4.81
CA LEU A 210 -23.16 -25.86 -3.47
C LEU A 210 -22.45 -27.19 -3.18
#